data_AF-S8E5F3-F1
#
_entry.id   AF-S8E5F3-F1
#
_cell.length_a   1.000
_cell.length_b   1.000
_cell.length_c   1.000
_cell.angle_alpha   90.00
_cell.angle_beta   90.00
_cell.angle_gamma   90.00
#
_symmetry.space_group_name_H-M   'P 1'
#
loop_
_entity.id
_entity.type
_entity.pdbx_description
1 polymer ?
#
loop_
_entity_poly.entity_id
_entity_poly.type
_entity_poly.pdbx_seq_one_letter_code
_entity_poly.pdbx_strand_id
1 'polypeptide(L)'
;FETLHFSCYNRHCTTGCSAPTDVQPLMMNRAGLSRTNHGQLIPYTSRDITDYDAIYNDIRSVLDDVFVWLDEQLAHLLPCEYEHLSATANILPDNGASAVRPFLGLVINLNISTLAHRDSKDDSVCLVLAMGSFTGGDLCLYEPGLVVPLRSGDFIIFPSCNLTHFNLHY
;
A
#
# COMPACT_ATOMS: atom_id res chain seq x y z
N PHE A 1 -12.69 12.46 4.68
CA PHE A 1 -13.03 11.71 3.47
C PHE A 1 -13.13 10.24 3.82
N GLU A 2 -13.79 9.44 2.99
CA GLU A 2 -13.88 7.99 3.19
C GLU A 2 -12.71 7.31 2.48
N THR A 3 -12.15 6.27 3.12
CA THR A 3 -10.99 5.56 2.60
C THR A 3 -11.14 4.06 2.82
N LEU A 4 -10.82 3.29 1.77
CA LEU A 4 -10.68 1.84 1.83
C LEU A 4 -9.21 1.47 1.66
N HIS A 5 -8.67 0.70 2.60
CA HIS A 5 -7.27 0.28 2.61
C HIS A 5 -7.17 -1.20 2.26
N PHE A 6 -6.86 -1.53 1.01
CA PHE A 6 -6.63 -2.90 0.56
C PHE A 6 -5.13 -3.22 0.54
N SER A 7 -4.58 -3.54 1.70
CA SER A 7 -3.14 -3.72 1.88
C SER A 7 -2.77 -5.06 2.52
N CYS A 8 -1.64 -5.61 2.13
CA CYS A 8 -0.93 -6.64 2.88
C CYS A 8 0.16 -5.96 3.73
N TYR A 9 0.16 -6.20 5.05
CA TYR A 9 1.11 -5.55 5.95
C TYR A 9 1.74 -6.50 6.96
N ASN A 10 2.94 -6.10 7.37
CA ASN A 10 3.80 -6.83 8.29
C ASN A 10 4.05 -6.00 9.56
N ARG A 11 2.98 -5.43 10.16
CA ARG A 11 3.12 -4.46 11.26
C ARG A 11 3.35 -5.09 12.64
N HIS A 12 2.76 -6.27 12.86
CA HIS A 12 2.70 -6.90 14.19
C HIS A 12 3.40 -8.25 14.25
N CYS A 13 4.08 -8.64 13.16
CA CYS A 13 4.77 -9.91 13.13
C CYS A 13 5.91 -9.95 14.13
N THR A 14 6.12 -11.15 14.64
CA THR A 14 7.24 -11.49 15.50
C THR A 14 8.40 -11.94 14.64
N THR A 15 9.63 -11.64 15.06
CA THR A 15 10.79 -12.20 14.38
C THR A 15 10.88 -13.69 14.69
N GLY A 16 11.23 -14.51 13.70
CA GLY A 16 11.53 -15.93 13.90
C GLY A 16 12.95 -16.17 14.44
N CYS A 17 13.74 -15.10 14.62
CA CYS A 17 15.12 -15.20 15.11
C CYS A 17 15.11 -15.79 16.52
N SER A 18 15.84 -16.90 16.71
CA SER A 18 15.92 -17.62 17.99
C SER A 18 14.59 -18.17 18.50
N ALA A 19 13.59 -18.35 17.63
CA ALA A 19 12.39 -19.09 17.98
C ALA A 19 12.75 -20.54 18.35
N PRO A 20 12.19 -21.12 19.44
CA PRO A 20 12.40 -22.51 19.79
C PRO A 20 12.03 -23.44 18.63
N THR A 21 12.88 -24.42 18.33
CA THR A 21 12.65 -25.39 17.24
C THR A 21 11.87 -26.62 17.68
N ASP A 22 11.65 -26.76 18.99
CA ASP A 22 10.96 -27.86 19.65
C ASP A 22 9.55 -27.49 20.13
N VAL A 23 9.11 -26.24 19.92
CA VAL A 23 7.80 -25.74 20.31
C VAL A 23 6.98 -25.37 19.07
N GLN A 24 5.74 -25.86 19.01
CA GLN A 24 4.84 -25.55 17.90
C GLN A 24 4.48 -24.04 17.92
N PRO A 25 4.48 -23.33 16.77
CA PRO A 25 4.34 -21.87 16.77
C PRO A 25 3.06 -21.30 17.39
N LEU A 26 1.93 -22.02 17.37
CA LEU A 26 0.69 -21.59 18.04
C LEU A 26 0.75 -21.76 19.56
N MET A 27 1.76 -22.47 20.08
CA MET A 27 2.02 -22.61 21.52
C MET A 27 3.02 -21.56 22.03
N MET A 28 3.67 -20.81 21.14
CA MET A 28 4.59 -19.75 21.53
C MET A 28 3.83 -18.51 22.00
N ASN A 29 4.22 -17.96 23.15
CA ASN A 29 3.65 -16.74 23.69
C ASN A 29 4.69 -15.62 23.78
N ARG A 30 4.28 -14.39 23.46
CA ARG A 30 5.15 -13.23 23.60
C ARG A 30 5.34 -12.90 25.09
N ALA A 31 6.57 -13.02 25.57
CA ALA A 31 6.92 -12.73 26.95
C ALA A 31 6.54 -11.28 27.32
N GLY A 32 5.99 -11.08 28.51
CA GLY A 32 5.60 -9.77 29.03
C GLY A 32 4.27 -9.22 28.50
N LEU A 33 3.55 -9.96 27.65
CA LEU A 33 2.20 -9.60 27.21
C LEU A 33 1.16 -10.59 27.74
N SER A 34 -0.05 -10.09 27.99
CA SER A 34 -1.17 -10.91 28.44
C SER A 34 -1.76 -11.79 27.32
N ARG A 35 -1.54 -11.42 26.05
CA ARG A 35 -2.08 -12.10 24.86
C ARG A 35 -1.08 -12.05 23.70
N THR A 36 -1.03 -13.14 22.95
CA THR A 36 -0.31 -13.24 21.68
C THR A 36 -1.32 -13.26 20.53
N ASN A 37 -1.15 -12.39 19.53
CA ASN A 37 -1.99 -12.44 18.34
C ASN A 37 -1.38 -13.39 17.31
N HIS A 38 -1.77 -14.65 17.38
CA HIS A 38 -1.26 -15.69 16.48
C HIS A 38 -1.65 -15.47 15.01
N GLY A 39 -2.73 -14.72 14.75
CA GLY A 39 -3.18 -14.38 13.39
C GLY A 39 -2.37 -13.27 12.71
N GLN A 40 -1.41 -12.66 13.41
CA GLN A 40 -0.57 -11.57 12.90
C GLN A 40 0.93 -11.88 13.08
N LEU A 41 1.30 -13.17 13.10
CA LEU A 41 2.70 -13.62 13.19
C LEU A 41 3.40 -13.62 11.82
N ILE A 42 2.62 -13.65 10.74
CA ILE A 42 3.05 -13.55 9.34
C ILE A 42 2.35 -12.35 8.69
N PRO A 43 2.85 -11.81 7.56
CA PRO A 43 2.14 -10.78 6.80
C PRO A 43 0.68 -11.16 6.57
N TYR A 44 -0.23 -10.19 6.71
CA TYR A 44 -1.66 -10.40 6.67
C TYR A 44 -2.36 -9.27 5.93
N THR A 45 -3.53 -9.58 5.39
CA THR A 45 -4.37 -8.61 4.68
C THR A 45 -5.11 -7.69 5.63
N SER A 46 -5.50 -6.53 5.12
CA SER A 46 -6.34 -5.58 5.82
C SER A 46 -7.71 -6.16 6.11
N ARG A 47 -8.32 -5.66 7.19
CA ARG A 47 -9.71 -5.96 7.49
C ARG A 47 -10.62 -5.52 6.33
N ASP A 48 -10.32 -4.40 5.68
CA ASP A 48 -11.13 -3.90 4.56
C ASP A 48 -11.17 -4.88 3.38
N ILE A 49 -10.11 -5.66 3.11
CA ILE A 49 -10.17 -6.73 2.09
C ILE A 49 -11.24 -7.76 2.46
N THR A 50 -11.39 -8.08 3.75
CA THR A 50 -12.42 -9.04 4.20
C THR A 50 -13.80 -8.41 4.25
N ASP A 51 -13.91 -7.20 4.79
CA ASP A 51 -15.19 -6.51 4.99
C ASP A 51 -15.81 -6.04 3.66
N TYR A 52 -14.98 -5.75 2.65
CA TYR A 52 -15.37 -5.26 1.33
C TYR A 52 -14.86 -6.13 0.19
N ASP A 53 -14.79 -7.45 0.38
CA ASP A 53 -14.25 -8.41 -0.59
C ASP A 53 -14.85 -8.26 -2.00
N ALA A 54 -16.17 -8.08 -2.11
CA ALA A 54 -16.82 -7.85 -3.41
C ALA A 54 -16.29 -6.58 -4.12
N ILE A 55 -16.15 -5.47 -3.39
CA ILE A 55 -15.63 -4.20 -3.94
C ILE A 55 -14.17 -4.38 -4.34
N TYR A 56 -13.37 -5.03 -3.50
CA TYR A 56 -11.96 -5.29 -3.80
C TYR A 56 -11.80 -6.13 -5.08
N ASN A 57 -12.57 -7.20 -5.22
CA ASN A 57 -12.54 -8.08 -6.39
C ASN A 57 -13.05 -7.38 -7.66
N ASP A 58 -14.11 -6.57 -7.57
CA ASP A 58 -14.60 -5.77 -8.69
C ASP A 58 -13.55 -4.78 -9.18
N ILE A 59 -12.89 -4.07 -8.26
CA ILE A 59 -11.86 -3.09 -8.62
C ILE A 59 -10.65 -3.76 -9.24
N ARG A 60 -10.21 -4.90 -8.67
CA ARG A 60 -9.16 -5.72 -9.26
C ARG A 60 -9.52 -6.13 -10.68
N SER A 61 -10.75 -6.58 -10.91
CA SER A 61 -11.18 -7.02 -12.24
C SER A 61 -11.32 -5.87 -13.23
N VAL A 62 -11.82 -4.71 -12.80
CA VAL A 62 -12.08 -3.56 -13.68
C VAL A 62 -10.78 -2.83 -14.05
N LEU A 63 -9.82 -2.77 -13.13
CA LEU A 63 -8.55 -2.07 -13.34
C LEU A 63 -7.39 -3.01 -13.66
N ASP A 64 -7.65 -4.30 -13.94
CA ASP A 64 -6.61 -5.30 -14.18
C ASP A 64 -5.63 -4.87 -15.28
N ASP A 65 -6.14 -4.45 -16.44
CA ASP A 65 -5.33 -3.96 -17.56
C ASP A 65 -4.48 -2.73 -17.17
N VAL A 66 -5.02 -1.85 -16.31
CA VAL A 66 -4.30 -0.67 -15.81
C VAL A 66 -3.19 -1.09 -14.87
N PHE A 67 -3.43 -2.05 -13.97
CA PHE A 67 -2.41 -2.55 -13.05
C PHE A 67 -1.30 -3.30 -13.77
N VAL A 68 -1.62 -4.10 -14.78
CA VAL A 68 -0.61 -4.77 -15.63
C VAL A 68 0.24 -3.72 -16.35
N TRP A 69 -0.38 -2.71 -16.95
CA TRP A 69 0.35 -1.64 -17.63
C TRP A 69 1.26 -0.87 -16.65
N LEU A 70 0.76 -0.54 -15.45
CA LEU A 70 1.55 0.13 -14.41
C LEU A 70 2.74 -0.70 -13.93
N ASP A 71 2.57 -2.01 -13.76
CA ASP A 71 3.65 -2.93 -13.37
C ASP A 71 4.80 -2.85 -14.41
N GLU A 72 4.46 -2.92 -15.70
CA GLU A 72 5.42 -2.79 -16.80
C GLU A 72 6.08 -1.40 -16.86
N GLN A 73 5.30 -0.32 -16.70
CA GLN A 73 5.84 1.03 -16.74
C GLN A 73 6.78 1.30 -15.57
N LEU A 74 6.46 0.82 -14.36
CA LEU A 74 7.32 0.99 -13.20
C LEU A 74 8.64 0.23 -13.35
N ALA A 75 8.58 -1.00 -13.85
CA ALA A 75 9.78 -1.78 -14.16
C ALA A 75 10.68 -1.06 -15.18
N HIS A 76 10.09 -0.37 -16.14
CA HIS A 76 10.83 0.38 -17.17
C HIS A 76 11.38 1.72 -16.67
N LEU A 77 10.57 2.51 -15.97
CA LEU A 77 10.87 3.90 -15.61
C LEU A 77 11.71 4.00 -14.33
N LEU A 78 11.49 3.11 -13.37
CA LEU A 78 12.11 3.11 -12.05
C LEU A 78 12.61 1.70 -11.68
N PRO A 79 13.54 1.13 -12.46
CA PRO A 79 13.94 -0.27 -12.32
C PRO A 79 14.49 -0.61 -10.92
N CYS A 80 15.26 0.31 -10.32
CA CYS A 80 15.83 0.10 -8.99
C CYS A 80 14.75 0.03 -7.90
N GLU A 81 13.82 0.99 -7.90
CA GLU A 81 12.70 1.02 -6.97
C GLU A 81 11.76 -0.16 -7.20
N TYR A 82 11.53 -0.54 -8.46
CA TYR A 82 10.72 -1.70 -8.83
C TYR A 82 11.31 -2.99 -8.28
N GLU A 83 12.62 -3.23 -8.48
CA GLU A 83 13.30 -4.41 -7.96
C GLU A 83 13.23 -4.47 -6.43
N HIS A 84 13.46 -3.33 -5.76
CA HIS A 84 13.39 -3.20 -4.31
C HIS A 84 11.99 -3.55 -3.76
N LEU A 85 10.94 -2.96 -4.33
CA LEU A 85 9.56 -3.23 -3.94
C LEU A 85 9.16 -4.69 -4.26
N SER A 86 9.54 -5.17 -5.44
CA SER A 86 9.25 -6.54 -5.90
C SER A 86 9.91 -7.60 -5.02
N ALA A 87 11.09 -7.32 -4.45
CA ALA A 87 11.76 -8.26 -3.55
C ALA A 87 10.86 -8.62 -2.35
N THR A 88 10.18 -7.63 -1.77
CA THR A 88 9.22 -7.87 -0.68
C THR A 88 7.95 -8.55 -1.19
N ALA A 89 7.42 -8.11 -2.33
CA ALA A 89 6.19 -8.69 -2.88
C ALA A 89 6.34 -10.16 -3.28
N ASN A 90 7.52 -10.59 -3.73
CA ASN A 90 7.81 -11.95 -4.18
C ASN A 90 8.01 -12.95 -3.03
N ILE A 91 8.30 -12.49 -1.82
CA ILE A 91 8.51 -13.35 -0.65
C ILE A 91 7.28 -13.43 0.25
N LEU A 92 6.15 -12.84 -0.16
CA LEU A 92 4.91 -12.95 0.59
C LEU A 92 4.50 -14.43 0.70
N PRO A 93 4.07 -14.87 1.89
CA PRO A 93 3.65 -16.25 2.11
C PRO A 93 2.39 -16.60 1.30
N ASP A 94 2.13 -17.91 1.16
CA ASP A 94 0.92 -18.48 0.56
C ASP A 94 0.68 -18.12 -0.93
N ASN A 95 1.75 -17.85 -1.68
CA ASN A 95 1.68 -17.44 -3.09
C ASN A 95 0.75 -16.20 -3.29
N GLY A 96 0.63 -15.36 -2.27
CA GLY A 96 -0.19 -14.16 -2.25
C GLY A 96 0.38 -13.08 -3.15
N ALA A 97 0.17 -13.19 -4.47
CA ALA A 97 0.51 -12.14 -5.41
C ALA A 97 -0.40 -10.92 -5.16
N SER A 98 0.22 -9.76 -4.90
CA SER A 98 -0.51 -8.50 -4.84
C SER A 98 -1.19 -8.22 -6.19
N ALA A 99 -2.41 -7.68 -6.16
CA ALA A 99 -3.10 -7.24 -7.36
C ALA A 99 -2.47 -5.99 -8.00
N VAL A 100 -1.68 -5.24 -7.24
CA VAL A 100 -1.12 -3.93 -7.63
C VAL A 100 0.40 -3.95 -7.61
N ARG A 101 1.01 -5.00 -8.18
CA ARG A 101 2.48 -5.14 -8.24
C ARG A 101 3.13 -3.89 -8.86
N PRO A 102 4.31 -3.48 -8.37
CA PRO A 102 5.12 -4.09 -7.29
C PRO A 102 4.66 -3.68 -5.88
N PHE A 103 3.58 -2.90 -5.73
CA PHE A 103 3.07 -2.46 -4.45
C PHE A 103 2.32 -3.56 -3.70
N LEU A 104 2.19 -3.38 -2.39
CA LEU A 104 1.45 -4.28 -1.50
C LEU A 104 0.17 -3.69 -0.95
N GLY A 105 -0.16 -2.45 -1.35
CA GLY A 105 -1.32 -1.73 -0.88
C GLY A 105 -1.99 -0.96 -2.01
N LEU A 106 -3.31 -1.11 -2.08
CA LEU A 106 -4.21 -0.28 -2.87
C LEU A 106 -5.08 0.51 -1.89
N VAL A 107 -5.04 1.84 -1.97
CA VAL A 107 -5.86 2.71 -1.13
C VAL A 107 -6.81 3.50 -2.01
N ILE A 108 -8.09 3.42 -1.71
CA ILE A 108 -9.13 4.16 -2.44
C ILE A 108 -9.59 5.30 -1.55
N ASN A 109 -9.48 6.50 -2.09
CA ASN A 109 -9.71 7.74 -1.40
C ASN A 109 -10.88 8.46 -2.06
N LEU A 110 -12.05 8.44 -1.42
CA LEU A 110 -13.28 9.01 -1.98
C LEU A 110 -13.41 10.48 -1.61
N ASN A 111 -13.41 11.37 -2.62
CA ASN A 111 -13.53 12.82 -2.45
C ASN A 111 -12.46 13.35 -1.48
N ILE A 112 -11.19 13.11 -1.81
CA ILE A 112 -10.10 13.31 -0.88
C ILE A 112 -9.61 14.76 -0.80
N SER A 113 -9.47 15.23 0.44
CA SER A 113 -8.66 16.37 0.81
C SER A 113 -7.91 16.00 2.10
N THR A 114 -6.58 15.91 2.00
CA THR A 114 -5.70 15.47 3.09
C THR A 114 -5.04 16.65 3.78
N LEU A 115 -4.72 16.49 5.06
CA LEU A 115 -3.77 17.36 5.72
C LEU A 115 -2.34 17.00 5.27
N ALA A 116 -1.40 17.94 5.41
CA ALA A 116 0.01 17.69 5.14
C ALA A 116 0.53 16.51 5.97
N HIS A 117 1.01 15.46 5.29
CA HIS A 117 1.55 14.27 5.92
C HIS A 117 2.63 13.61 5.06
N ARG A 118 3.30 12.62 5.65
CA ARG A 118 4.19 11.68 4.96
C ARG A 118 3.72 10.28 5.28
N ASP A 119 3.79 9.38 4.31
CA ASP A 119 3.51 7.98 4.52
C ASP A 119 4.77 7.31 5.09
N SER A 120 5.03 7.60 6.37
CA SER A 120 6.22 7.13 7.10
C SER A 120 6.39 5.61 7.20
N LYS A 121 5.40 4.84 6.72
CA LYS A 121 5.43 3.38 6.67
C LYS A 121 5.62 2.82 5.27
N ASP A 122 5.60 3.67 4.25
CA ASP A 122 5.87 3.26 2.88
C ASP A 122 7.36 2.99 2.72
N ASP A 123 7.66 2.04 1.85
CA ASP A 123 9.01 1.72 1.44
C ASP A 123 9.24 2.32 0.05
N SER A 124 10.23 3.19 -0.08
CA SER A 124 10.59 3.90 -1.32
C SER A 124 9.57 4.90 -1.89
N VAL A 125 8.53 4.46 -2.59
CA VAL A 125 7.65 5.31 -3.44
C VAL A 125 6.18 4.89 -3.34
N CYS A 126 5.28 5.85 -3.58
CA CYS A 126 3.86 5.59 -3.81
C CYS A 126 3.44 6.07 -5.20
N LEU A 127 2.38 5.48 -5.74
CA LEU A 127 1.73 5.93 -6.95
C LEU A 127 0.29 6.36 -6.66
N VAL A 128 -0.10 7.52 -7.19
CA VAL A 128 -1.48 8.03 -7.15
C VAL A 128 -2.05 8.00 -8.56
N LEU A 129 -3.22 7.38 -8.71
CA LEU A 129 -4.09 7.47 -9.88
C LEU A 129 -5.30 8.34 -9.52
N ALA A 130 -5.49 9.45 -10.23
CA ALA A 130 -6.66 10.30 -10.07
C ALA A 130 -7.81 9.80 -10.96
N MET A 131 -9.03 9.68 -10.40
CA MET A 131 -10.21 9.24 -11.15
C MET A 131 -11.43 10.10 -10.81
N GLY A 132 -12.27 10.36 -11.83
CA GLY A 132 -13.56 11.02 -11.67
C GLY A 132 -13.62 12.44 -12.24
N SER A 133 -14.80 13.05 -12.16
CA SER A 133 -15.01 14.44 -12.60
C SER A 133 -14.98 15.36 -11.40
N PHE A 134 -13.95 16.19 -11.29
CA PHE A 134 -13.76 17.12 -10.19
C PHE A 134 -13.04 18.39 -10.65
N THR A 135 -13.10 19.44 -9.82
CA THR A 135 -12.34 20.70 -9.98
C THR A 135 -11.58 20.94 -8.69
N GLY A 136 -10.31 21.37 -8.76
CA GLY A 136 -9.45 21.42 -7.57
C GLY A 136 -8.93 20.04 -7.20
N GLY A 137 -8.61 19.82 -5.92
CA GLY A 137 -8.06 18.54 -5.45
C GLY A 137 -6.58 18.30 -5.80
N ASP A 138 -5.91 19.31 -6.37
CA ASP A 138 -4.50 19.24 -6.78
C ASP A 138 -3.59 18.71 -5.68
N LEU A 139 -2.58 17.93 -6.07
CA LEU A 139 -1.61 17.36 -5.15
C LEU A 139 -0.45 18.32 -4.94
N CYS A 140 -0.23 18.73 -3.70
CA CYS A 140 0.91 19.52 -3.29
C CYS A 140 2.05 18.59 -2.83
N LEU A 141 3.25 18.83 -3.35
CA LEU A 141 4.50 18.26 -2.87
C LEU A 141 5.32 19.39 -2.24
N TYR A 142 5.39 19.41 -0.92
CA TYR A 142 5.83 20.59 -0.16
C TYR A 142 7.31 20.90 -0.31
N GLU A 143 8.19 19.93 -0.08
CA GLU A 143 9.64 20.12 -0.15
C GLU A 143 10.13 20.61 -1.52
N PRO A 144 9.64 20.09 -2.67
CA PRO A 144 10.00 20.65 -3.98
C PRO A 144 9.24 21.94 -4.34
N GLY A 145 8.26 22.37 -3.53
CA GLY A 145 7.45 23.55 -3.78
C GLY A 145 6.53 23.41 -5.01
N LEU A 146 6.05 22.19 -5.28
CA LEU A 146 5.25 21.89 -6.47
C LEU A 146 3.78 21.71 -6.11
N VAL A 147 2.92 22.25 -6.97
CA VAL A 147 1.49 21.92 -7.03
C VAL A 147 1.27 21.19 -8.35
N VAL A 148 0.81 19.95 -8.28
CA VAL A 148 0.55 19.09 -9.44
C VAL A 148 -0.94 19.05 -9.67
N PRO A 149 -1.45 19.70 -10.74
CA PRO A 149 -2.84 19.59 -11.12
C PRO A 149 -3.13 18.15 -11.54
N LEU A 150 -4.12 17.53 -10.92
CA LEU A 150 -4.53 16.16 -11.24
C LEU A 150 -5.87 16.17 -11.99
N ARG A 151 -5.93 15.40 -13.08
CA ARG A 151 -7.15 15.14 -13.84
C ARG A 151 -7.45 13.64 -13.84
N SER A 152 -8.68 13.28 -14.18
CA SER A 152 -9.05 11.87 -14.34
C SER A 152 -8.11 11.17 -15.32
N GLY A 153 -7.50 10.08 -14.89
CA GLY A 153 -6.54 9.28 -15.66
C GLY A 153 -5.08 9.70 -15.48
N ASP A 154 -4.79 10.77 -14.73
CA ASP A 154 -3.41 11.14 -14.44
C ASP A 154 -2.81 10.22 -13.38
N PHE A 155 -1.52 9.89 -13.59
CA PHE A 155 -0.69 9.14 -12.66
C PHE A 155 0.44 10.02 -12.15
N ILE A 156 0.77 9.93 -10.87
CA ILE A 156 1.97 10.52 -10.29
C ILE A 156 2.64 9.53 -9.34
N ILE A 157 3.96 9.44 -9.44
CA ILE A 157 4.80 8.67 -8.52
C ILE A 157 5.74 9.60 -7.78
N PHE A 158 5.88 9.39 -6.47
CA PHE A 158 6.77 10.19 -5.65
C PHE A 158 7.16 9.43 -4.36
N PRO A 159 8.29 9.79 -3.71
CA PRO A 159 8.72 9.16 -2.48
C PRO A 159 7.91 9.67 -1.26
N SER A 160 6.74 9.08 -1.04
CA SER A 160 5.74 9.45 -0.01
C SER A 160 6.27 9.47 1.43
N CYS A 161 7.25 8.62 1.73
CA CYS A 161 7.89 8.58 3.05
C CYS A 161 8.83 9.77 3.30
N ASN A 162 9.35 10.38 2.23
CA ASN A 162 10.32 11.49 2.29
C ASN A 162 9.71 12.85 1.96
N LEU A 163 8.58 12.89 1.24
CA LEU A 163 7.92 14.11 0.82
C LEU A 163 6.61 14.33 1.55
N THR A 164 6.51 15.50 2.18
CA THR A 164 5.27 15.99 2.76
C THR A 164 4.33 16.35 1.61
N HIS A 165 3.15 15.74 1.62
CA HIS A 165 2.17 15.91 0.56
C HIS A 165 0.77 16.05 1.13
N PHE A 166 -0.09 16.71 0.35
CA PHE A 166 -1.50 16.95 0.68
C PHE A 166 -2.29 17.34 -0.55
N ASN A 167 -3.62 17.23 -0.48
CA ASN A 167 -4.53 17.68 -1.53
C ASN A 167 -5.13 19.05 -1.19
N LEU A 168 -5.23 19.93 -2.19
CA LEU A 168 -6.04 21.15 -2.09
C LEU A 168 -7.54 20.81 -2.02
N HIS A 169 -8.36 21.80 -1.70
CA HIS A 169 -9.82 21.64 -1.69
C HIS A 169 -10.38 21.45 -3.12
N TYR A 170 -11.53 20.77 -3.21
CA TYR A 170 -12.30 20.52 -4.42
C TYR A 170 -13.75 21.01 -4.26
#